data_AF-A0ABD3PD49-F1
#
_entry.id   AF-A0ABD3PD49-F1
#
_cell.length_a   1.000
_cell.length_b   1.000
_cell.length_c   1.000
_cell.angle_alpha   90.00
_cell.angle_beta   90.00
_cell.angle_gamma   90.00
#
_symmetry.space_group_name_H-M   'P 1'
#
loop_
_entity.id
_entity.type
_entity.pdbx_description
1 polymer ?
#
loop_
_entity_poly.entity_id
_entity_poly.type
_entity_poly.pdbx_seq_one_letter_code
_entity_poly.pdbx_strand_id
1 'polypeptide(L)'
;MTVSYHELTYGQPKNPKAERQQSLLLCTITLAFLFHSAISAGLFASLSFNESASFPGGEFVYKFMTNDYVAASGAVATISADLGIDESGLEKPRDTIDFLYTIYLDDAAEIHGGKTRFATGALVAGEKGVKSKLLEMNKSIPEVNEGKQSKDTRYEVANLPKVDAVSVDHPFTGGAWSALLMRYKIVPAFKKHAKASKSPILISTCSEKQAMCTFYMPLSKQDKFFVGKQTAEEYSQSFAADAGFLERMGVEINLGKMGGVDWEKVWKGIQKTVGLGNGNGKDEL
;
A
#
# COMPACT_ATOMS: atom_id res chain seq x y z
N MET A 1 -11.00 19.47 7.68
CA MET A 1 -10.85 20.84 8.20
C MET A 1 -9.56 20.88 9.01
N THR A 2 -8.43 21.16 8.35
CA THR A 2 -7.12 21.32 8.99
C THR A 2 -7.01 22.76 9.47
N VAL A 3 -7.28 22.97 10.75
CA VAL A 3 -7.00 24.27 11.37
C VAL A 3 -5.48 24.40 11.47
N SER A 4 -4.91 25.39 10.77
CA SER A 4 -3.48 25.68 10.83
C SER A 4 -3.13 26.14 12.24
N TYR A 5 -2.03 25.64 12.80
CA TYR A 5 -1.52 26.06 14.12
C TYR A 5 -1.33 27.59 14.23
N HIS A 6 -1.07 28.24 13.09
CA HIS A 6 -0.97 29.69 12.98
C HIS A 6 -2.31 30.43 13.17
N GLU A 7 -3.44 29.80 12.83
CA GLU A 7 -4.77 30.41 12.99
C GLU A 7 -5.32 30.24 14.42
N LEU A 8 -4.92 29.18 15.13
CA LEU A 8 -5.28 28.97 16.55
C LEU A 8 -4.53 29.88 17.52
N THR A 9 -3.43 30.51 17.08
CA THR A 9 -2.52 31.27 17.94
C THR A 9 -2.57 32.79 17.70
N TYR A 10 -3.45 33.25 16.81
CA TYR A 10 -3.59 34.68 16.50
C TYR A 10 -4.33 35.40 17.65
N GLY A 11 -3.56 35.84 18.65
CA GLY A 11 -4.05 36.74 19.71
C GLY A 11 -3.77 36.32 21.16
N GLN A 12 -3.08 35.20 21.43
CA GLN A 12 -2.74 34.85 22.82
C GLN A 12 -1.43 35.51 23.29
N PRO A 13 -1.34 35.97 24.55
CA PRO A 13 -0.10 36.49 25.12
C PRO A 13 0.97 35.39 25.11
N LYS A 14 2.08 35.65 24.40
CA LYS A 14 3.21 34.72 24.22
C LYS A 14 3.89 34.43 25.57
N ASN A 15 3.47 33.38 26.25
CA ASN A 15 4.24 32.81 27.35
C ASN A 15 5.10 31.65 26.80
N PRO A 16 6.39 31.87 26.49
CA PRO A 16 7.22 30.90 25.76
C PRO A 16 7.41 29.59 26.53
N LYS A 17 7.23 29.58 27.87
CA LYS A 17 7.27 28.36 28.67
C LYS A 17 6.00 27.53 28.49
N ALA A 18 4.84 28.17 28.47
CA ALA A 18 3.56 27.48 28.27
C ALA A 18 3.44 26.94 26.83
N GLU A 19 3.88 27.70 25.82
CA GLU A 19 3.92 27.25 24.42
C GLU A 19 4.84 26.02 24.24
N ARG A 20 6.02 26.01 24.89
CA ARG A 20 6.92 24.85 24.88
C ARG A 20 6.28 23.62 25.52
N GLN A 21 5.58 23.79 26.64
CA GLN A 21 4.88 22.69 27.31
C GLN A 21 3.72 22.15 26.46
N GLN A 22 2.95 23.02 25.81
CA GLN A 22 1.89 22.62 24.89
C GLN A 22 2.44 21.91 23.64
N SER A 23 3.53 22.42 23.06
CA SER A 23 4.20 21.79 21.92
C SER A 23 4.73 20.40 22.30
N LEU A 24 5.38 20.26 23.45
CA LEU A 24 5.89 18.98 23.93
C LEU A 24 4.76 17.97 24.20
N LEU A 25 3.65 18.43 24.79
CA LEU A 25 2.45 17.61 24.98
C LEU A 25 1.89 17.13 23.64
N LEU A 26 1.73 18.03 22.67
CA LEU A 26 1.24 17.70 21.34
C LEU A 26 2.17 16.69 20.65
N CYS A 27 3.48 16.91 20.66
CA CYS A 27 4.46 15.97 20.10
C CYS A 27 4.36 14.59 20.76
N THR A 28 4.21 14.54 22.08
CA THR A 28 4.08 13.27 22.82
C THR A 28 2.80 12.53 22.43
N ILE A 29 1.67 13.25 22.34
CA ILE A 29 0.38 12.70 21.90
C ILE A 29 0.49 12.19 20.46
N THR A 30 1.02 12.99 19.54
CA THR A 30 1.22 12.59 18.14
C THR A 30 2.11 11.36 18.03
N LEU A 31 3.19 11.29 18.81
CA LEU A 31 4.09 10.13 18.84
C LEU A 31 3.36 8.88 19.36
N ALA A 32 2.57 9.01 20.42
CA ALA A 32 1.77 7.91 20.96
C ALA A 32 0.76 7.38 19.93
N PHE A 33 0.05 8.27 19.23
CA PHE A 33 -0.86 7.89 18.15
C PHE A 33 -0.12 7.25 16.97
N LEU A 34 1.03 7.78 16.57
CA LEU A 34 1.85 7.20 15.50
C LEU A 34 2.29 5.77 15.84
N PHE A 35 2.78 5.53 17.06
CA PHE A 35 3.14 4.19 17.53
C PHE A 35 1.93 3.27 17.63
N HIS A 36 0.81 3.77 18.15
CA HIS A 36 -0.43 3.00 18.21
C HIS A 36 -0.86 2.56 16.81
N SER A 37 -0.89 3.47 15.82
CA SER A 37 -1.22 3.12 14.43
C SER A 37 -0.24 2.11 13.83
N ALA A 38 1.05 2.21 14.12
CA ALA A 38 2.04 1.25 13.65
C ALA A 38 1.80 -0.15 14.23
N ILE A 39 1.55 -0.24 15.54
CA ILE A 39 1.29 -1.50 16.24
C ILE A 39 -0.02 -2.13 15.73
N SER A 40 -1.09 -1.33 15.63
CA SER A 40 -2.39 -1.78 15.12
C SER A 40 -2.32 -2.24 13.66
N ALA A 41 -1.45 -1.64 12.84
CA ALA A 41 -1.17 -2.11 11.48
C ALA A 41 -0.28 -3.37 11.45
N GLY A 42 0.08 -3.96 12.58
CA GLY A 42 0.84 -5.20 12.63
C GLY A 42 2.35 -5.05 12.45
N LEU A 43 2.94 -3.93 12.92
CA LEU A 43 4.39 -3.73 12.92
C LEU A 43 5.14 -4.93 13.54
N PHE A 44 4.62 -5.49 14.64
CA PHE A 44 5.20 -6.63 15.34
C PHE A 44 4.50 -7.97 15.04
N ALA A 45 3.46 -8.00 14.20
CA ALA A 45 2.76 -9.23 13.87
C ALA A 45 3.66 -10.21 13.09
N SER A 46 3.69 -11.49 13.47
CA SER A 46 4.40 -12.51 12.67
C SER A 46 3.66 -12.81 11.37
N LEU A 47 4.39 -13.17 10.32
CA LEU A 47 3.80 -13.66 9.07
C LEU A 47 3.81 -15.18 9.09
N SER A 48 2.63 -15.80 8.99
CA SER A 48 2.46 -17.24 8.85
C SER A 48 1.90 -17.56 7.47
N PHE A 49 2.70 -18.27 6.67
CA PHE A 49 2.30 -18.67 5.32
C PHE A 49 1.39 -19.89 5.37
N ASN A 50 0.25 -19.79 4.69
CA ASN A 50 -0.64 -20.90 4.41
C ASN A 50 -0.37 -21.38 2.98
N GLU A 51 0.32 -22.52 2.85
CA GLU A 51 0.68 -23.11 1.55
C GLU A 51 -0.49 -23.87 0.88
N SER A 52 -1.58 -24.11 1.62
CA SER A 52 -2.76 -24.84 1.14
C SER A 52 -3.85 -23.90 0.61
N ALA A 53 -3.56 -22.62 0.43
CA ALA A 53 -4.53 -21.66 -0.05
C ALA A 53 -4.77 -21.79 -1.57
N SER A 54 -5.92 -21.31 -2.01
CA SER A 54 -6.26 -21.24 -3.44
C SER A 54 -6.84 -19.88 -3.76
N PHE A 55 -6.33 -19.25 -4.81
CA PHE A 55 -6.94 -18.04 -5.34
C PHE A 55 -8.20 -18.44 -6.14
N PRO A 56 -9.38 -17.88 -5.83
CA PRO A 56 -10.65 -18.38 -6.35
C PRO A 56 -10.80 -18.28 -7.87
N GLY A 57 -10.15 -17.29 -8.51
CA GLY A 57 -10.27 -17.07 -9.95
C GLY A 57 -11.67 -16.63 -10.39
N GLY A 58 -11.82 -16.27 -11.66
CA GLY A 58 -13.09 -15.81 -12.24
C GLY A 58 -12.96 -14.55 -13.07
N GLU A 59 -14.11 -14.01 -13.47
CA GLU A 59 -14.17 -12.75 -14.21
C GLU A 59 -13.87 -11.59 -13.26
N PHE A 60 -12.84 -10.81 -13.58
CA PHE A 60 -12.32 -9.70 -12.79
C PHE A 60 -12.57 -8.39 -13.53
N VAL A 61 -13.39 -7.52 -12.94
CA VAL A 61 -13.69 -6.19 -13.49
C VAL A 61 -12.92 -5.16 -12.69
N TYR A 62 -11.99 -4.46 -13.33
CA TYR A 62 -10.91 -3.78 -12.61
C TYR A 62 -10.53 -2.45 -13.24
N LYS A 63 -9.95 -1.57 -12.42
CA LYS A 63 -9.26 -0.36 -12.85
C LYS A 63 -7.77 -0.62 -12.85
N PHE A 64 -7.12 -0.37 -13.98
CA PHE A 64 -5.68 -0.42 -14.10
C PHE A 64 -5.07 0.95 -13.80
N MET A 65 -4.12 1.01 -12.89
CA MET A 65 -3.50 2.28 -12.48
C MET A 65 -1.98 2.16 -12.42
N THR A 66 -1.30 3.25 -12.79
CA THR A 66 0.14 3.45 -12.56
C THR A 66 0.28 4.56 -11.52
N ASN A 67 0.51 4.16 -10.26
CA ASN A 67 0.64 5.06 -9.12
C ASN A 67 1.30 4.31 -7.95
N ASP A 68 1.63 5.01 -6.86
CA ASP A 68 2.07 4.37 -5.63
C ASP A 68 1.09 3.30 -5.15
N TYR A 69 1.60 2.19 -4.62
CA TYR A 69 0.73 1.17 -4.02
C TYR A 69 -0.10 1.68 -2.83
N VAL A 70 0.28 2.80 -2.22
CA VAL A 70 -0.54 3.50 -1.23
C VAL A 70 -1.87 3.97 -1.84
N ALA A 71 -1.90 4.28 -3.15
CA ALA A 71 -3.11 4.69 -3.86
C ALA A 71 -4.09 3.53 -4.11
N ALA A 72 -3.66 2.27 -3.96
CA ALA A 72 -4.53 1.12 -4.16
C ALA A 72 -5.70 1.09 -3.18
N SER A 73 -5.52 1.52 -1.92
CA SER A 73 -6.62 1.61 -0.95
C SER A 73 -7.68 2.62 -1.39
N GLY A 74 -7.26 3.77 -1.94
CA GLY A 74 -8.16 4.75 -2.53
C GLY A 74 -8.89 4.22 -3.76
N ALA A 75 -8.24 3.36 -4.54
CA ALA A 75 -8.88 2.67 -5.66
C ALA A 75 -9.95 1.69 -5.16
N VAL A 76 -9.65 0.87 -4.13
CA VAL A 76 -10.62 -0.03 -3.49
C VAL A 76 -11.83 0.76 -3.00
N ALA A 77 -11.63 1.85 -2.26
CA ALA A 77 -12.72 2.69 -1.75
C ALA A 77 -13.59 3.28 -2.87
N THR A 78 -12.98 3.67 -3.99
CA THR A 78 -13.72 4.16 -5.16
C THR A 78 -14.60 3.07 -5.77
N ILE A 79 -14.09 1.84 -5.91
CA ILE A 79 -14.86 0.71 -6.45
C ILE A 79 -15.98 0.31 -5.48
N SER A 80 -15.73 0.29 -4.17
CA SER A 80 -16.77 0.07 -3.15
C SER A 80 -17.90 1.08 -3.28
N ALA A 81 -17.57 2.37 -3.44
CA ALA A 81 -18.54 3.44 -3.64
C ALA A 81 -19.32 3.29 -4.95
N ASP A 82 -18.64 2.97 -6.06
CA ASP A 82 -19.28 2.70 -7.36
C ASP A 82 -20.26 1.52 -7.27
N LEU A 83 -19.98 0.54 -6.40
CA LEU A 83 -20.85 -0.59 -6.13
C LEU A 83 -21.96 -0.30 -5.12
N GLY A 84 -21.97 0.88 -4.51
CA GLY A 84 -22.91 1.22 -3.44
C GLY A 84 -22.72 0.38 -2.17
N ILE A 85 -21.51 -0.16 -1.97
CA ILE A 85 -21.09 -0.75 -0.70
C ILE A 85 -20.68 0.43 0.18
N ASP A 86 -21.67 1.16 0.67
CA ASP A 86 -21.46 2.31 1.55
C ASP A 86 -21.64 1.89 3.01
N GLU A 87 -20.77 2.37 3.89
CA GLU A 87 -20.82 2.06 5.33
C GLU A 87 -22.08 2.62 6.01
N SER A 88 -22.77 3.58 5.35
CA SER A 88 -23.96 4.30 5.85
C SER A 88 -25.31 3.67 5.47
N GLY A 89 -25.34 2.62 4.64
CA GLY A 89 -26.58 2.05 4.08
C GLY A 89 -27.23 0.97 4.96
N LEU A 90 -28.56 1.00 5.07
CA LEU A 90 -29.42 0.02 5.77
C LEU A 90 -29.34 -1.44 5.25
N GLU A 91 -28.52 -1.72 4.25
CA GLU A 91 -28.20 -3.08 3.81
C GLU A 91 -26.79 -3.42 4.26
N LYS A 92 -26.66 -4.50 5.07
CA LYS A 92 -25.43 -4.91 5.77
C LYS A 92 -24.17 -4.62 4.93
N PRO A 93 -23.17 -3.89 5.44
CA PRO A 93 -21.92 -3.66 4.72
C PRO A 93 -21.37 -5.02 4.28
N ARG A 94 -21.28 -5.26 2.98
CA ARG A 94 -20.62 -6.47 2.46
C ARG A 94 -19.17 -6.37 2.90
N ASP A 95 -18.72 -7.39 3.62
CA ASP A 95 -17.29 -7.53 3.85
C ASP A 95 -16.64 -7.66 2.46
N THR A 96 -15.67 -6.82 2.16
CA THR A 96 -15.03 -6.78 0.84
C THR A 96 -14.08 -7.96 0.62
N ILE A 97 -13.89 -8.78 1.65
CA ILE A 97 -13.20 -10.08 1.57
C ILE A 97 -13.80 -10.91 0.46
N ASP A 98 -12.90 -11.60 -0.26
CA ASP A 98 -13.19 -12.51 -1.35
C ASP A 98 -13.89 -11.90 -2.57
N PHE A 99 -14.14 -10.58 -2.54
CA PHE A 99 -14.86 -9.87 -3.58
C PHE A 99 -14.01 -8.77 -4.22
N LEU A 100 -13.41 -7.88 -3.43
CA LEU A 100 -12.48 -6.86 -3.93
C LEU A 100 -11.03 -7.31 -3.78
N TYR A 101 -10.29 -7.19 -4.88
CA TYR A 101 -8.89 -7.58 -4.95
C TYR A 101 -8.05 -6.46 -5.58
N THR A 102 -6.82 -6.33 -5.11
CA THR A 102 -5.77 -5.57 -5.78
C THR A 102 -4.66 -6.52 -6.18
N ILE A 103 -4.33 -6.57 -7.46
CA ILE A 103 -3.17 -7.26 -8.00
C ILE A 103 -2.04 -6.23 -8.12
N TYR A 104 -0.90 -6.51 -7.51
CA TYR A 104 0.32 -5.73 -7.63
C TYR A 104 1.20 -6.38 -8.70
N LEU A 105 1.44 -5.65 -9.79
CA LEU A 105 2.11 -6.21 -10.97
C LEU A 105 3.63 -6.04 -10.90
N ASP A 106 4.11 -5.13 -10.06
CA ASP A 106 5.52 -4.75 -9.99
C ASP A 106 6.11 -5.01 -8.59
N ASP A 107 7.43 -5.01 -8.50
CA ASP A 107 8.09 -4.86 -7.21
C ASP A 107 8.39 -3.40 -6.92
N ALA A 108 7.82 -2.91 -5.81
CA ALA A 108 8.05 -1.55 -5.33
C ALA A 108 9.50 -1.30 -4.84
N ALA A 109 10.35 -2.33 -4.72
CA ALA A 109 11.79 -2.14 -4.54
C ALA A 109 12.53 -1.88 -5.86
N GLU A 110 12.03 -2.41 -6.99
CA GLU A 110 12.63 -2.26 -8.33
C GLU A 110 12.07 -1.06 -9.09
N ILE A 111 10.76 -0.80 -8.96
CA ILE A 111 10.07 0.32 -9.62
C ILE A 111 9.79 1.40 -8.57
N HIS A 112 10.30 2.60 -8.84
CA HIS A 112 10.14 3.74 -7.95
C HIS A 112 8.67 4.12 -7.73
N GLY A 113 8.41 4.73 -6.56
CA GLY A 113 7.10 5.23 -6.19
C GLY A 113 6.51 6.17 -7.25
N GLY A 114 5.19 6.09 -7.44
CA GLY A 114 4.43 6.80 -8.47
C GLY A 114 4.46 6.14 -9.84
N LYS A 115 5.33 5.16 -10.08
CA LYS A 115 5.43 4.41 -11.35
C LYS A 115 5.03 2.94 -11.22
N THR A 116 4.72 2.46 -10.02
CA THR A 116 4.26 1.09 -9.82
C THR A 116 2.87 0.86 -10.41
N ARG A 117 2.61 -0.33 -10.92
CA ARG A 117 1.36 -0.70 -11.58
C ARG A 117 0.56 -1.66 -10.72
N PHE A 118 -0.72 -1.40 -10.61
CA PHE A 118 -1.65 -2.28 -9.92
C PHE A 118 -3.01 -2.31 -10.64
N ALA A 119 -3.72 -3.42 -10.44
CA ALA A 119 -5.07 -3.62 -10.93
C ALA A 119 -5.99 -3.86 -9.74
N THR A 120 -6.88 -2.92 -9.45
CA THR A 120 -7.84 -3.03 -8.35
C THR A 120 -9.24 -3.25 -8.93
N GLY A 121 -9.97 -4.24 -8.43
CA GLY A 121 -11.23 -4.64 -9.04
C GLY A 121 -12.08 -5.57 -8.20
N ALA A 122 -13.25 -5.92 -8.74
CA ALA A 122 -14.16 -6.89 -8.17
C ALA A 122 -14.10 -8.21 -8.94
N LEU A 123 -14.09 -9.33 -8.21
CA LEU A 123 -14.23 -10.67 -8.76
C LEU A 123 -15.71 -11.05 -8.83
N VAL A 124 -16.24 -11.21 -10.04
CA VAL A 124 -17.69 -11.34 -10.32
C VAL A 124 -18.16 -12.81 -10.22
N ALA A 125 -17.50 -13.63 -9.39
CA ALA A 125 -17.80 -15.06 -9.28
C ALA A 125 -19.18 -15.31 -8.64
N GLY A 126 -20.24 -15.25 -9.45
CA GLY A 126 -21.63 -15.55 -9.07
C GLY A 126 -22.52 -14.34 -8.80
N GLU A 127 -21.99 -13.12 -8.72
CA GLU A 127 -22.79 -11.93 -8.48
C GLU A 127 -23.35 -11.30 -9.76
N LYS A 128 -24.64 -11.55 -10.02
CA LYS A 128 -25.35 -10.95 -11.16
C LYS A 128 -25.44 -9.43 -10.98
N GLY A 129 -25.03 -8.67 -12.00
CA GLY A 129 -25.21 -7.22 -12.07
C GLY A 129 -24.00 -6.39 -11.65
N VAL A 130 -23.02 -6.95 -10.92
CA VAL A 130 -21.79 -6.23 -10.52
C VAL A 130 -21.01 -5.75 -11.74
N LYS A 131 -20.75 -6.64 -12.70
CA LYS A 131 -20.07 -6.29 -13.95
C LYS A 131 -20.79 -5.17 -14.70
N SER A 132 -22.10 -5.31 -14.92
CA SER A 132 -22.87 -4.31 -15.66
C SER A 132 -22.81 -2.95 -14.96
N LYS A 133 -22.98 -2.93 -13.63
CA LYS A 133 -22.92 -1.70 -12.83
C LYS A 133 -21.55 -1.01 -12.94
N LEU A 134 -20.46 -1.75 -12.80
CA LEU A 134 -19.11 -1.19 -12.93
C LEU A 134 -18.82 -0.69 -14.35
N LEU A 135 -19.17 -1.47 -15.38
CA LEU A 135 -18.95 -1.08 -16.76
C LEU A 135 -19.84 0.09 -17.20
N GLU A 136 -21.02 0.27 -16.60
CA GLU A 136 -21.87 1.44 -16.84
C GLU A 136 -21.21 2.74 -16.35
N MET A 137 -20.38 2.68 -15.30
CA MET A 137 -19.59 3.84 -14.83
C MET A 137 -18.62 4.36 -15.89
N ASN A 138 -18.20 3.54 -16.85
CA ASN A 138 -17.33 4.01 -17.94
C ASN A 138 -17.99 5.09 -18.80
N LYS A 139 -19.33 5.18 -18.83
CA LYS A 139 -20.07 6.20 -19.58
C LYS A 139 -19.85 7.62 -19.03
N SER A 140 -19.58 7.75 -17.73
CA SER A 140 -19.30 9.04 -17.10
C SER A 140 -17.82 9.41 -17.09
N ILE A 141 -16.93 8.51 -17.53
CA ILE A 141 -15.48 8.71 -17.52
C ILE A 141 -15.00 9.18 -18.91
N PRO A 142 -14.35 10.36 -19.03
CA PRO A 142 -13.83 10.86 -20.30
C PRO A 142 -12.84 9.89 -20.96
N GLU A 143 -12.79 9.87 -22.30
CA GLU A 143 -11.88 8.99 -23.06
C GLU A 143 -10.41 9.38 -22.99
N VAL A 144 -10.12 10.66 -22.72
CA VAL A 144 -8.81 11.28 -22.96
C VAL A 144 -7.99 11.46 -21.67
N ASN A 145 -8.42 10.90 -20.54
CA ASN A 145 -7.73 11.13 -19.28
C ASN A 145 -6.57 10.15 -19.05
N GLU A 146 -5.41 10.71 -18.69
CA GLU A 146 -4.19 9.99 -18.30
C GLU A 146 -4.30 9.24 -16.95
N GLY A 147 -5.51 8.92 -16.47
CA GLY A 147 -5.75 7.93 -15.41
C GLY A 147 -5.00 8.12 -14.09
N LYS A 148 -4.72 9.37 -13.67
CA LYS A 148 -3.96 9.63 -12.42
C LYS A 148 -4.77 9.33 -11.15
N GLN A 149 -6.10 9.45 -11.22
CA GLN A 149 -7.02 9.19 -10.12
C GLN A 149 -7.96 8.02 -10.47
N SER A 150 -8.31 7.22 -9.46
CA SER A 150 -9.18 6.04 -9.66
C SER A 150 -10.55 6.42 -10.25
N LYS A 151 -11.10 7.58 -9.88
CA LYS A 151 -12.39 8.05 -10.40
C LYS A 151 -12.38 8.31 -11.91
N ASP A 152 -11.22 8.65 -12.46
CA ASP A 152 -11.05 8.96 -13.88
C ASP A 152 -10.52 7.77 -14.69
N THR A 153 -10.35 6.61 -14.05
CA THR A 153 -9.86 5.39 -14.67
C THR A 153 -11.02 4.48 -15.04
N ARG A 154 -11.10 4.08 -16.32
CA ARG A 154 -12.12 3.16 -16.83
C ARG A 154 -11.92 1.74 -16.31
N TYR A 155 -13.03 1.03 -16.16
CA TYR A 155 -13.07 -0.39 -15.88
C TYR A 155 -12.75 -1.21 -17.13
N GLU A 156 -11.85 -2.16 -16.97
CA GLU A 156 -11.50 -3.23 -17.90
C GLU A 156 -12.00 -4.59 -17.36
N VAL A 157 -12.00 -5.61 -18.19
CA VAL A 157 -12.39 -6.98 -17.81
C VAL A 157 -11.27 -7.95 -18.15
N ALA A 158 -10.92 -8.81 -17.19
CA ALA A 158 -9.99 -9.91 -17.38
C ALA A 158 -10.58 -11.20 -16.80
N ASN A 159 -10.09 -12.35 -17.24
CA ASN A 159 -10.40 -13.64 -16.62
C ASN A 159 -9.17 -14.13 -15.87
N LEU A 160 -9.26 -14.21 -14.55
CA LEU A 160 -8.19 -14.70 -13.70
C LEU A 160 -8.35 -16.21 -13.47
N PRO A 161 -7.27 -17.01 -13.57
CA PRO A 161 -7.37 -18.43 -13.33
C PRO A 161 -7.53 -18.75 -11.84
N LYS A 162 -8.31 -19.79 -11.54
CA LYS A 162 -8.24 -20.44 -10.22
C LYS A 162 -6.93 -21.21 -10.12
N VAL A 163 -6.14 -20.95 -9.09
CA VAL A 163 -4.80 -21.53 -8.92
C VAL A 163 -4.51 -21.77 -7.44
N ASP A 164 -3.62 -22.72 -7.17
CA ASP A 164 -3.01 -22.85 -5.85
C ASP A 164 -2.15 -21.61 -5.58
N ALA A 165 -2.21 -21.14 -4.35
CA ALA A 165 -1.53 -19.93 -3.91
C ALA A 165 -1.00 -20.11 -2.51
N VAL A 166 0.05 -19.39 -2.17
CA VAL A 166 0.42 -19.21 -0.76
C VAL A 166 -0.29 -17.96 -0.28
N SER A 167 -0.94 -18.03 0.89
CA SER A 167 -1.54 -16.84 1.50
C SER A 167 -0.92 -16.47 2.84
N VAL A 168 -1.01 -15.19 3.18
CA VAL A 168 -0.65 -14.66 4.50
C VAL A 168 -1.70 -13.66 4.91
N ASP A 169 -2.22 -13.81 6.12
CA ASP A 169 -3.09 -12.81 6.75
C ASP A 169 -2.24 -11.84 7.57
N HIS A 170 -2.48 -10.55 7.41
CA HIS A 170 -1.76 -9.51 8.14
C HIS A 170 -2.69 -8.36 8.59
N PRO A 171 -2.52 -7.83 9.81
CA PRO A 171 -3.34 -6.73 10.29
C PRO A 171 -3.29 -5.50 9.39
N PHE A 172 -4.44 -4.86 9.21
CA PHE A 172 -4.62 -3.76 8.28
C PHE A 172 -5.44 -2.63 8.91
N THR A 173 -5.01 -1.40 8.62
CA THR A 173 -5.67 -0.18 9.12
C THR A 173 -6.07 0.79 8.00
N GLY A 174 -5.83 0.47 6.72
CA GLY A 174 -6.07 1.41 5.61
C GLY A 174 -5.12 2.60 5.52
N GLY A 175 -4.35 2.87 6.57
CA GLY A 175 -3.43 4.01 6.65
C GLY A 175 -2.04 3.77 6.07
N ALA A 176 -1.21 4.82 6.16
CA ALA A 176 0.16 4.83 5.64
C ALA A 176 1.05 3.69 6.19
N TRP A 177 0.86 3.30 7.46
CA TRP A 177 1.59 2.18 8.05
C TRP A 177 1.31 0.84 7.36
N SER A 178 0.06 0.58 6.96
CA SER A 178 -0.28 -0.64 6.23
C SER A 178 0.45 -0.70 4.89
N ALA A 179 0.51 0.43 4.17
CA ALA A 179 1.23 0.49 2.90
C ALA A 179 2.75 0.37 3.07
N LEU A 180 3.32 0.97 4.13
CA LEU A 180 4.73 0.80 4.48
C LEU A 180 5.06 -0.66 4.83
N LEU A 181 4.22 -1.32 5.64
CA LEU A 181 4.42 -2.71 6.03
C LEU A 181 4.26 -3.66 4.85
N MET A 182 3.34 -3.38 3.92
CA MET A 182 3.26 -4.13 2.68
C MET A 182 4.60 -4.10 1.92
N ARG A 183 5.21 -2.92 1.77
CA ARG A 183 6.50 -2.76 1.07
C ARG A 183 7.69 -3.36 1.81
N TYR A 184 7.81 -3.14 3.11
CA TYR A 184 9.02 -3.47 3.87
C TYR A 184 8.96 -4.79 4.63
N LYS A 185 7.78 -5.39 4.78
CA LYS A 185 7.57 -6.61 5.55
C LYS A 185 6.93 -7.71 4.73
N ILE A 186 5.82 -7.43 4.04
CA ILE A 186 5.04 -8.45 3.33
C ILE A 186 5.73 -8.85 2.02
N VAL A 187 6.01 -7.91 1.12
CA VAL A 187 6.68 -8.18 -0.17
C VAL A 187 8.01 -8.92 0.03
N PRO A 188 8.94 -8.48 0.92
CA PRO A 188 10.20 -9.18 1.11
C PRO A 188 10.02 -10.59 1.68
N ALA A 189 9.01 -10.81 2.54
CA ALA A 189 8.73 -12.14 3.08
C ALA A 189 8.26 -13.11 1.98
N PHE A 190 7.38 -12.67 1.08
CA PHE A 190 6.98 -13.47 -0.08
C PHE A 190 8.14 -13.75 -1.03
N LYS A 191 8.98 -12.75 -1.34
CA LYS A 191 10.22 -12.95 -2.13
C LYS A 191 11.11 -14.03 -1.53
N LYS A 192 11.35 -13.95 -0.21
CA LYS A 192 12.15 -14.93 0.52
C LYS A 192 11.52 -16.33 0.50
N HIS A 193 10.20 -16.41 0.69
CA HIS A 193 9.46 -17.67 0.69
C HIS A 193 9.49 -18.35 -0.70
N ALA A 194 9.26 -17.59 -1.77
CA ALA A 194 9.27 -18.08 -3.14
C ALA A 194 10.66 -18.55 -3.62
N LYS A 195 11.74 -18.20 -2.90
CA LYS A 195 13.14 -18.33 -3.36
C LYS A 195 13.33 -17.79 -4.80
N ALA A 196 12.49 -16.84 -5.19
CA ALA A 196 12.39 -16.41 -6.57
C ALA A 196 13.47 -15.36 -6.84
N SER A 197 14.18 -15.53 -7.95
CA SER A 197 15.05 -14.49 -8.52
C SER A 197 14.24 -13.34 -9.10
N LYS A 198 12.94 -13.56 -9.37
CA LYS A 198 11.99 -12.62 -9.94
C LYS A 198 10.97 -12.16 -8.92
N SER A 199 10.45 -10.97 -9.14
CA SER A 199 9.43 -10.35 -8.31
C SER A 199 8.10 -11.10 -8.44
N PRO A 200 7.58 -11.70 -7.35
CA PRO A 200 6.32 -12.45 -7.41
C PRO A 200 5.14 -11.50 -7.57
N ILE A 201 4.11 -11.94 -8.28
CA ILE A 201 2.81 -11.25 -8.25
C ILE A 201 2.19 -11.45 -6.88
N LEU A 202 1.75 -10.34 -6.30
CA LEU A 202 1.01 -10.34 -5.06
C LEU A 202 -0.41 -9.84 -5.30
N ILE A 203 -1.37 -10.45 -4.63
CA ILE A 203 -2.78 -10.08 -4.70
C ILE A 203 -3.24 -9.84 -3.27
N SER A 204 -3.86 -8.72 -2.97
CA SER A 204 -4.45 -8.46 -1.66
C SER A 204 -5.95 -8.32 -1.72
N THR A 205 -6.63 -8.89 -0.73
CA THR A 205 -8.01 -8.53 -0.36
C THR A 205 -8.01 -8.11 1.10
N CYS A 206 -8.85 -7.15 1.47
CA CYS A 206 -8.84 -6.56 2.80
C CYS A 206 -10.25 -6.48 3.36
N SER A 207 -10.35 -6.76 4.66
CA SER A 207 -11.54 -6.60 5.48
C SER A 207 -11.35 -5.44 6.43
N GLU A 208 -12.24 -4.45 6.33
CA GLU A 208 -12.32 -3.39 7.33
C GLU A 208 -12.92 -3.91 8.63
N LYS A 209 -13.88 -4.85 8.54
CA LYS A 209 -14.53 -5.46 9.72
C LYS A 209 -13.57 -6.29 10.56
N GLN A 210 -12.74 -7.09 9.91
CA GLN A 210 -11.76 -7.93 10.60
C GLN A 210 -10.46 -7.19 10.87
N ALA A 211 -10.27 -5.99 10.30
CA ALA A 211 -9.01 -5.24 10.32
C ALA A 211 -7.83 -6.09 9.84
N MET A 212 -8.04 -6.88 8.79
CA MET A 212 -7.08 -7.85 8.26
C MET A 212 -7.07 -7.79 6.73
N CYS A 213 -5.90 -7.93 6.13
CA CYS A 213 -5.76 -8.24 4.71
C CYS A 213 -5.19 -9.63 4.53
N THR A 214 -5.71 -10.34 3.53
CA THR A 214 -5.13 -11.58 3.03
C THR A 214 -4.35 -11.25 1.76
N PHE A 215 -3.07 -11.62 1.77
CA PHE A 215 -2.18 -11.52 0.63
C PHE A 215 -1.98 -12.90 0.02
N TYR A 216 -2.19 -13.02 -1.28
CA TYR A 216 -1.97 -14.24 -2.05
C TYR A 216 -0.77 -14.07 -2.98
N MET A 217 -0.01 -15.14 -3.13
CA MET A 217 1.00 -15.30 -4.17
C MET A 217 0.65 -16.55 -4.99
N PRO A 218 0.16 -16.39 -6.23
CA PRO A 218 -0.12 -17.50 -7.13
C PRO A 218 1.12 -18.38 -7.37
N LEU A 219 0.99 -19.69 -7.20
CA LEU A 219 2.09 -20.64 -7.43
C LEU A 219 2.23 -21.05 -8.90
N SER A 220 1.19 -20.83 -9.70
CA SER A 220 1.17 -21.15 -11.13
C SER A 220 0.44 -20.08 -11.93
N LYS A 221 0.66 -20.07 -13.26
CA LYS A 221 -0.02 -19.16 -14.22
C LYS A 221 0.10 -17.67 -13.86
N GLN A 222 1.24 -17.26 -13.28
CA GLN A 222 1.48 -15.86 -12.91
C GLN A 222 1.36 -14.92 -14.12
N ASP A 223 1.72 -15.37 -15.33
CA ASP A 223 1.56 -14.63 -16.59
C ASP A 223 0.13 -14.11 -16.80
N LYS A 224 -0.89 -14.85 -16.34
CA LYS A 224 -2.30 -14.46 -16.50
C LYS A 224 -2.73 -13.32 -15.59
N PHE A 225 -2.03 -13.11 -14.48
CA PHE A 225 -2.36 -12.06 -13.52
C PHE A 225 -1.81 -10.68 -13.94
N PHE A 226 -0.97 -10.60 -14.98
CA PHE A 226 -0.63 -9.32 -15.61
C PHE A 226 -1.76 -8.72 -16.46
N VAL A 227 -2.89 -9.44 -16.62
CA VAL A 227 -4.12 -8.94 -17.28
C VAL A 227 -3.87 -8.30 -18.66
N GLY A 228 -2.95 -8.89 -19.44
CA GLY A 228 -2.57 -8.42 -20.78
C GLY A 228 -1.59 -7.24 -20.80
N LYS A 229 -1.11 -6.80 -19.63
CA LYS A 229 -0.03 -5.82 -19.51
C LYS A 229 1.33 -6.53 -19.54
N GLN A 230 2.39 -5.76 -19.80
CA GLN A 230 3.78 -6.22 -19.80
C GLN A 230 4.20 -6.78 -18.43
N THR A 231 5.13 -7.73 -18.41
CA THR A 231 5.68 -8.24 -17.14
C THR A 231 6.43 -7.14 -16.38
N ALA A 232 6.73 -7.37 -15.10
CA ALA A 232 7.51 -6.43 -14.29
C ALA A 232 8.90 -6.17 -14.92
N GLU A 233 9.54 -7.19 -15.47
CA GLU A 233 10.86 -7.08 -16.10
C GLU A 233 10.81 -6.34 -17.44
N GLU A 234 9.80 -6.61 -18.27
CA GLU A 234 9.60 -5.87 -19.53
C GLU A 234 9.33 -4.38 -19.26
N TYR A 235 8.52 -4.11 -18.24
CA TYR A 235 8.19 -2.74 -17.85
C TYR A 235 9.39 -2.02 -17.23
N SER A 236 10.19 -2.69 -16.39
CA SER A 236 11.38 -2.07 -15.80
C SER A 236 12.45 -1.72 -16.84
N GLN A 237 12.56 -2.48 -17.93
CA GLN A 237 13.43 -2.15 -19.06
C GLN A 237 13.07 -0.82 -19.74
N SER A 238 11.80 -0.41 -19.72
CA SER A 238 11.40 0.91 -20.23
C SER A 238 12.06 2.05 -19.46
N PHE A 239 12.39 1.83 -18.19
CA PHE A 239 13.12 2.78 -17.36
C PHE A 239 14.63 2.60 -17.39
N ALA A 240 15.15 1.46 -17.85
CA ALA A 240 16.59 1.27 -18.04
C ALA A 240 17.14 2.23 -19.12
N ALA A 241 16.32 2.56 -20.12
CA ALA A 241 16.64 3.60 -21.11
C ALA A 241 16.65 5.02 -20.48
N ASP A 242 15.76 5.29 -19.51
CA ASP A 242 15.70 6.54 -18.75
C ASP A 242 16.80 6.65 -17.67
N ALA A 243 17.25 5.54 -17.10
CA ALA A 243 18.34 5.49 -16.13
C ALA A 243 19.65 6.03 -16.72
N GLY A 244 19.88 5.80 -18.02
CA GLY A 244 20.99 6.42 -18.75
C GLY A 244 20.91 7.95 -18.84
N PHE A 245 19.73 8.56 -18.65
CA PHE A 245 19.58 10.01 -18.56
C PHE A 245 19.90 10.53 -17.15
N LEU A 246 19.48 9.84 -16.08
CA LEU A 246 19.80 10.21 -14.70
C LEU A 246 21.27 9.96 -14.32
N GLU A 247 21.90 8.89 -14.82
CA GLU A 247 23.36 8.69 -14.74
C GLU A 247 24.12 9.78 -15.51
N ARG A 248 23.62 10.22 -16.68
CA ARG A 248 24.19 11.38 -17.41
C ARG A 248 23.99 12.71 -16.69
N MET A 249 23.06 12.80 -15.73
CA MET A 249 22.83 13.98 -14.89
C MET A 249 23.52 13.90 -13.51
N GLY A 250 24.29 12.85 -13.22
CA GLY A 250 25.19 12.80 -12.05
C GLY A 250 24.50 12.80 -10.68
N VAL A 251 23.25 12.35 -10.57
CA VAL A 251 22.54 12.30 -9.28
C VAL A 251 22.83 10.96 -8.57
N GLU A 252 23.86 10.94 -7.72
CA GLU A 252 24.04 9.86 -6.75
C GLU A 252 22.87 9.86 -5.75
N ILE A 253 22.00 8.85 -5.83
CA ILE A 253 20.96 8.63 -4.82
C ILE A 253 21.62 7.97 -3.60
N ASN A 254 22.16 8.80 -2.72
CA ASN A 254 22.65 8.38 -1.41
C ASN A 254 21.45 8.10 -0.48
N LEU A 255 21.15 6.81 -0.24
CA LEU A 255 20.03 6.35 0.60
C LEU A 255 20.04 6.93 2.03
N GLY A 256 21.20 7.41 2.51
CA GLY A 256 21.33 8.09 3.81
C GLY A 256 20.71 9.48 3.90
N LYS A 257 20.33 10.10 2.77
CA LYS A 257 19.74 11.45 2.70
C LYS A 257 18.51 11.47 1.79
N MET A 258 17.44 10.81 2.20
CA MET A 258 16.17 10.95 1.50
C MET A 258 15.48 12.26 1.97
N GLY A 259 15.32 13.22 1.07
CA GLY A 259 14.61 14.50 1.34
C GLY A 259 15.38 15.50 2.21
N GLY A 260 16.71 15.44 2.26
CA GLY A 260 17.53 16.28 3.14
C GLY A 260 17.48 15.89 4.62
N VAL A 261 16.74 14.83 4.95
CA VAL A 261 16.65 14.27 6.30
C VAL A 261 17.64 13.12 6.42
N ASP A 262 18.55 13.26 7.38
CA ASP A 262 19.58 12.29 7.72
C ASP A 262 18.97 11.22 8.64
N TRP A 263 18.50 10.13 8.05
CA TRP A 263 17.77 9.07 8.76
C TRP A 263 18.62 8.33 9.80
N GLU A 264 19.95 8.30 9.65
CA GLU A 264 20.84 7.78 10.68
C GLU A 264 20.80 8.63 11.96
N LYS A 265 20.75 9.97 11.82
CA LYS A 265 20.61 10.87 12.98
C LYS A 265 19.24 10.74 13.64
N VAL A 266 18.19 10.55 12.85
CA VAL A 266 16.84 10.29 13.37
C VAL A 266 16.83 8.99 14.18
N TRP A 267 17.42 7.91 13.66
CA TRP A 267 17.47 6.63 14.35
C TRP A 267 18.33 6.66 15.61
N LYS A 268 19.53 7.28 15.56
CA LYS A 268 20.38 7.51 16.74
C LYS A 268 19.69 8.38 17.80
N GLY A 269 18.89 9.36 17.39
CA GLY A 269 18.07 10.19 18.28
C GLY A 269 16.99 9.37 18.99
N ILE A 270 16.30 8.50 18.26
CA ILE A 270 15.28 7.59 18.82
C ILE A 270 15.92 6.61 19.80
N GLN A 271 17.05 5.98 19.47
CA GLN A 271 17.76 5.06 20.38
C GLN A 271 18.16 5.75 21.69
N LYS A 272 18.65 6.99 21.62
CA LYS A 272 19.04 7.78 22.80
C LYS A 272 17.84 8.18 23.67
N THR A 273 16.67 8.36 23.06
CA THR A 273 15.44 8.78 23.75
C THR A 273 14.71 7.60 24.39
N VAL A 274 14.82 6.40 23.80
CA VAL A 274 14.19 5.16 24.30
C VAL A 274 15.09 4.43 25.31
N GLY A 275 16.29 4.95 25.61
CA GLY A 275 17.19 4.35 26.60
C GLY A 275 17.79 3.01 26.17
N LEU A 276 17.73 2.67 24.88
CA LEU A 276 18.44 1.54 24.30
C LEU A 276 19.91 1.94 24.11
N GLY A 277 20.62 2.08 25.23
CA GLY A 277 22.06 2.27 25.24
C GLY A 277 22.74 0.97 24.79
N ASN A 278 23.54 1.05 23.72
CA ASN A 278 24.57 0.07 23.45
C ASN A 278 25.54 0.08 24.63
N GLY A 279 25.37 -0.87 25.55
CA GLY A 279 26.35 -1.17 26.59
C GLY A 279 27.60 -1.77 25.95
N ASN A 280 28.51 -0.92 25.47
CA ASN A 280 29.91 -1.31 25.35
C ASN A 280 30.55 -1.06 26.72
N GLY A 281 30.46 -2.08 27.58
CA GLY A 281 31.38 -2.23 28.68
C GLY A 281 32.79 -2.32 28.12
N LYS A 282 33.62 -1.35 28.49
CA LYS A 282 35.05 -1.56 28.66
C LYS A 282 35.34 -1.24 30.11
N ASP A 283 35.28 -2.29 30.91
CA ASP A 283 36.17 -2.41 32.07
C ASP A 283 37.60 -2.44 31.52
N GLU A 284 38.45 -1.53 32.00
CA GLU A 284 39.88 -1.76 32.19
C GLU A 284 40.48 -0.60 33.00
N LEU A 285 40.74 -0.92 34.27
CA LEU A 285 41.77 -0.42 35.21
C LEU A 285 42.04 1.09 35.32
#